data_AF-A0A7C3AQR2-F1
#
_entry.id   AF-A0A7C3AQR2-F1
#
_cell.length_a   1.000
_cell.length_b   1.000
_cell.length_c   1.000
_cell.angle_alpha   90.00
_cell.angle_beta   90.00
_cell.angle_gamma   90.00
#
_symmetry.space_group_name_H-M   'P 1'
#
loop_
_entity.id
_entity.type
_entity.pdbx_description
1 polymer ?
#
loop_
_entity_poly.entity_id
_entity_poly.type
_entity_poly.pdbx_seq_one_letter_code
_entity_poly.pdbx_strand_id
1 'polypeptide(L)'
;AVAAVLALAFAWQSLQSQAEVQQREARVRELEQRGQVLTQFVNNRPQGFVMPIESTAAAPGARGGVILDPTSNAALVMIEGLPRLPTGQAYVVWLVNRDRYINAGVLPVDDQGRGELYLTPQEALSTFTGIAITVETGALASSPNGQPVAQATIGR
;
A
#
# COMPACT_ATOMS: atom_id res chain seq x y z
N ALA A 1 20.07 44.97 -35.05
CA ALA A 1 20.24 44.48 -33.67
C ALA A 1 18.89 44.20 -32.99
N VAL A 2 17.96 45.17 -32.93
CA VAL A 2 16.69 45.05 -32.18
C VAL A 2 15.80 43.87 -32.61
N ALA A 3 15.62 43.65 -33.91
CA ALA A 3 14.76 42.55 -34.41
C ALA A 3 15.25 41.15 -34.01
N ALA A 4 16.58 40.95 -33.98
CA ALA A 4 17.16 39.67 -33.59
C ALA A 4 16.93 39.37 -32.09
N VAL A 5 17.00 40.40 -31.24
CA VAL A 5 16.74 40.28 -29.80
C VAL A 5 15.27 39.92 -29.53
N LEU A 6 14.33 40.53 -30.26
CA LEU A 6 12.90 40.21 -30.13
C LEU A 6 12.59 38.78 -30.57
N ALA A 7 13.17 38.31 -31.69
CA ALA A 7 12.98 36.94 -32.14
C ALA A 7 13.50 35.91 -31.13
N LEU A 8 14.65 36.18 -30.50
CA LEU A 8 15.20 35.35 -29.43
C LEU A 8 14.31 35.35 -28.17
N ALA A 9 13.76 36.52 -27.79
CA ALA A 9 12.86 36.61 -26.64
C ALA A 9 11.56 35.83 -26.85
N PHE A 10 10.94 35.91 -28.04
CA PHE A 10 9.75 35.14 -28.37
C PHE A 10 10.03 33.63 -28.46
N ALA A 11 11.18 33.24 -29.01
CA ALA A 11 11.60 31.84 -29.03
C ALA A 11 11.76 31.29 -27.59
N TRP A 12 12.35 32.08 -26.69
CA TRP A 12 12.53 31.71 -25.29
C TRP A 12 11.19 31.60 -24.53
N GLN A 13 10.30 32.58 -24.73
CA GLN A 13 8.97 32.59 -24.13
C GLN A 13 8.13 31.39 -24.59
N SER A 14 8.22 31.04 -25.88
CA SER A 14 7.53 29.88 -26.47
C SER A 14 8.03 28.57 -25.87
N LEU A 15 9.35 28.42 -25.69
CA LEU A 15 9.96 27.25 -25.06
C LEU A 15 9.48 27.07 -23.61
N GLN A 16 9.42 28.16 -22.84
CA GLN A 16 8.92 28.12 -21.46
C GLN A 16 7.43 27.80 -21.39
N SER A 17 6.61 28.40 -22.26
CA SER A 17 5.17 28.15 -22.31
C SER A 17 4.86 26.69 -22.64
N GLN A 18 5.60 26.09 -23.57
CA GLN A 18 5.41 24.68 -23.93
C GLN A 18 5.82 23.74 -22.80
N ALA A 19 6.91 24.06 -22.09
CA ALA A 19 7.34 23.27 -20.94
C ALA A 19 6.29 23.26 -19.82
N GLU A 20 5.65 24.41 -19.56
CA GLU A 20 4.61 24.51 -18.54
C GLU A 20 3.34 23.71 -18.92
N VAL A 21 2.91 23.79 -20.19
CA VAL A 21 1.76 23.02 -20.67
C VAL A 21 2.03 21.51 -20.57
N GLN A 22 3.22 21.05 -20.96
CA GLN A 22 3.58 19.64 -20.82
C GLN A 22 3.54 19.15 -19.37
N GLN A 23 4.02 19.97 -18.43
CA GLN A 23 3.96 19.63 -17.00
C GLN A 23 2.52 19.57 -16.48
N ARG A 24 1.67 20.53 -16.87
CA ARG A 24 0.24 20.53 -16.51
C ARG A 24 -0.47 19.32 -17.08
N GLU A 25 -0.24 19.00 -18.35
CA GLU A 25 -0.80 17.81 -18.99
C GLU A 25 -0.32 16.50 -18.36
N ALA A 26 0.95 16.41 -17.95
CA ALA A 26 1.46 15.24 -17.24
C ALA A 26 0.75 15.05 -15.89
N ARG A 27 0.54 16.14 -15.15
CA ARG A 27 -0.17 16.12 -13.86
C ARG A 27 -1.65 15.76 -14.03
N VAL A 28 -2.31 16.26 -15.06
CA VAL A 28 -3.71 15.88 -15.38
C VAL A 28 -3.79 14.41 -15.76
N ARG A 29 -2.90 13.92 -16.63
CA ARG A 29 -2.82 12.50 -16.99
C ARG A 29 -2.58 11.60 -15.78
N GLU A 30 -1.71 12.00 -14.86
CA GLU A 30 -1.46 11.27 -13.61
C GLU A 30 -2.72 11.21 -12.74
N LEU A 31 -3.43 12.32 -12.59
CA LEU A 31 -4.68 12.37 -11.83
C LEU A 31 -5.78 11.53 -12.48
N GLU A 32 -5.90 11.57 -13.81
CA GLU A 32 -6.83 10.72 -14.56
C GLU A 32 -6.49 9.25 -14.40
N GLN A 33 -5.21 8.88 -14.47
CA GLN A 33 -4.75 7.50 -14.23
C GLN A 33 -5.08 7.03 -12.81
N ARG A 34 -4.82 7.87 -11.79
CA ARG A 34 -5.20 7.57 -10.40
C ARG A 34 -6.71 7.40 -10.24
N GLY A 35 -7.50 8.27 -10.88
CA GLY A 35 -8.96 8.20 -10.87
C GLY A 35 -9.50 6.94 -11.56
N GLN A 36 -8.86 6.49 -12.65
CA GLN A 36 -9.23 5.26 -13.35
C GLN A 36 -8.97 4.01 -12.51
N VAL A 37 -7.87 3.93 -11.77
CA VAL A 37 -7.60 2.80 -10.84
C VAL A 37 -8.66 2.74 -9.75
N LEU A 38 -9.02 3.90 -9.17
CA LEU A 38 -10.07 3.99 -8.16
C LEU A 38 -11.45 3.59 -8.71
N THR A 39 -11.75 4.04 -9.95
CA THR A 39 -13.01 3.73 -10.63
C THR A 39 -13.08 2.26 -11.03
N GLN A 40 -11.97 1.66 -11.46
CA GLN A 40 -11.88 0.22 -11.71
C GLN A 40 -12.10 -0.56 -10.40
N PHE A 41 -11.53 -0.14 -9.29
CA PHE A 41 -11.75 -0.77 -7.98
C PHE A 41 -13.20 -0.67 -7.49
N VAL A 42 -13.88 0.46 -7.76
CA VAL A 42 -15.29 0.66 -7.39
C VAL A 42 -16.26 -0.06 -8.35
N ASN A 43 -15.97 -0.05 -9.66
CA ASN A 43 -16.84 -0.61 -10.70
C ASN A 43 -16.63 -2.10 -10.90
N ASN A 44 -15.39 -2.58 -10.93
CA ASN A 44 -15.09 -3.97 -10.60
C ASN A 44 -15.13 -4.05 -9.09
N ARG A 45 -16.31 -3.95 -8.47
CA ARG A 45 -16.49 -4.55 -7.15
C ARG A 45 -15.92 -5.95 -7.29
N PRO A 46 -14.73 -6.24 -6.72
CA PRO A 46 -14.32 -7.62 -6.67
C PRO A 46 -15.45 -8.29 -5.89
N GLN A 47 -15.71 -9.57 -6.10
CA GLN A 47 -16.44 -10.34 -5.09
C GLN A 47 -15.58 -10.49 -3.81
N GLY A 48 -14.74 -9.50 -3.53
CA GLY A 48 -13.66 -9.47 -2.59
C GLY A 48 -13.89 -8.35 -1.59
N PHE A 49 -13.60 -8.66 -0.33
CA PHE A 49 -13.92 -7.80 0.79
C PHE A 49 -12.73 -6.88 1.05
N VAL A 50 -12.99 -5.58 1.05
CA VAL A 50 -12.02 -4.56 1.44
C VAL A 50 -12.18 -4.31 2.92
N MET A 51 -11.13 -4.59 3.68
CA MET A 51 -11.14 -4.44 5.11
C MET A 51 -10.15 -3.36 5.53
N PRO A 52 -10.58 -2.34 6.28
CA PRO A 52 -9.67 -1.33 6.76
C PRO A 52 -8.68 -1.93 7.75
N ILE A 53 -7.45 -1.40 7.72
CA ILE A 53 -6.47 -1.63 8.78
C ILE A 53 -6.69 -0.60 9.90
N GLU A 54 -6.70 -1.08 11.13
CA GLU A 54 -6.64 -0.31 12.36
C GLU A 54 -5.19 -0.21 12.82
N SER A 55 -4.72 1.00 13.07
CA SER A 55 -3.39 1.25 13.64
C SER A 55 -3.34 0.99 15.14
N THR A 56 -2.14 0.74 15.65
CA THR A 56 -1.88 0.70 17.10
C THR A 56 -1.06 1.92 17.53
N ALA A 57 -0.86 2.06 18.85
CA ALA A 57 0.02 3.09 19.40
C ALA A 57 1.49 2.95 18.94
N ALA A 58 1.91 1.76 18.48
CA ALA A 58 3.27 1.52 17.99
C ALA A 58 3.51 2.13 16.61
N ALA A 59 2.45 2.28 15.81
CA ALA A 59 2.49 2.88 14.48
C ALA A 59 1.21 3.67 14.23
N PRO A 60 0.98 4.81 14.91
CA PRO A 60 -0.29 5.54 14.84
C PRO A 60 -0.57 6.11 13.44
N GLY A 61 0.47 6.28 12.62
CA GLY A 61 0.36 6.70 11.22
C GLY A 61 0.03 5.55 10.25
N ALA A 62 0.00 4.30 10.73
CA ALA A 62 -0.32 3.15 9.91
C ALA A 62 -1.75 3.26 9.35
N ARG A 63 -1.89 3.12 8.04
CA ARG A 63 -3.19 3.15 7.37
C ARG A 63 -3.14 2.34 6.09
N GLY A 64 -4.28 1.82 5.67
CA GLY A 64 -4.38 0.98 4.50
C GLY A 64 -5.53 0.00 4.61
N GLY A 65 -5.39 -1.13 3.93
CA GLY A 65 -6.44 -2.15 3.92
C GLY A 65 -5.96 -3.49 3.41
N VAL A 66 -6.85 -4.46 3.56
CA VAL A 66 -6.71 -5.81 3.06
C VAL A 66 -7.79 -6.03 2.01
N ILE A 67 -7.40 -6.50 0.84
CA ILE A 67 -8.32 -6.95 -0.20
C ILE A 67 -8.31 -8.47 -0.17
N LEU A 68 -9.44 -9.09 0.15
CA LEU A 68 -9.60 -10.54 0.09
C LEU A 68 -10.21 -10.93 -1.25
N ASP A 69 -9.69 -11.96 -1.91
CA ASP A 69 -10.34 -12.67 -3.00
C ASP A 69 -10.67 -14.11 -2.55
N PRO A 70 -11.91 -14.36 -2.09
CA PRO A 70 -12.35 -15.69 -1.68
C PRO A 70 -12.34 -16.72 -2.82
N THR A 71 -12.44 -16.29 -4.07
CA THR A 71 -12.54 -17.19 -5.24
C THR A 71 -11.20 -17.86 -5.51
N SER A 72 -10.11 -17.08 -5.45
CA SER A 72 -8.74 -17.58 -5.66
C SER A 72 -8.03 -17.96 -4.35
N ASN A 73 -8.71 -17.82 -3.21
CA ASN A 73 -8.13 -17.97 -1.87
C ASN A 73 -6.87 -17.11 -1.68
N ALA A 74 -6.93 -15.85 -2.11
CA ALA A 74 -5.81 -14.93 -2.07
C ALA A 74 -6.15 -13.63 -1.35
N ALA A 75 -5.14 -12.96 -0.80
CA ALA A 75 -5.31 -11.65 -0.17
C ALA A 75 -4.17 -10.72 -0.55
N LEU A 76 -4.47 -9.43 -0.62
CA LEU A 76 -3.48 -8.36 -0.79
C LEU A 76 -3.53 -7.44 0.42
N VAL A 77 -2.41 -7.33 1.13
CA VAL A 77 -2.22 -6.39 2.22
C VAL A 77 -1.51 -5.16 1.68
N MET A 78 -2.11 -3.98 1.85
CA MET A 78 -1.51 -2.70 1.49
C MET A 78 -1.53 -1.79 2.72
N ILE A 79 -0.38 -1.24 3.07
CA ILE A 79 -0.23 -0.39 4.25
C ILE A 79 0.80 0.70 3.99
N GLU A 80 0.58 1.86 4.56
CA GLU A 80 1.52 2.98 4.55
C GLU A 80 1.61 3.63 5.92
N GLY A 81 2.63 4.48 6.12
CA GLY A 81 2.88 5.14 7.40
C GLY A 81 3.53 4.23 8.45
N LEU A 82 4.15 3.13 8.02
CA LEU A 82 4.93 2.27 8.91
C LEU A 82 6.28 2.93 9.26
N PRO A 83 6.70 2.86 10.54
CA PRO A 83 8.03 3.32 10.95
C PRO A 83 9.18 2.56 10.26
N ARG A 84 10.34 3.20 10.15
CA ARG A 84 11.58 2.48 9.78
C ARG A 84 12.00 1.56 10.92
N LEU A 85 12.38 0.33 10.57
CA LEU A 85 12.82 -0.66 11.54
C LEU A 85 14.34 -0.60 11.79
N PRO A 86 14.79 -0.88 13.03
CA PRO A 86 16.18 -1.21 13.30
C PRO A 86 16.65 -2.45 12.51
N THR A 87 17.97 -2.55 12.32
CA THR A 87 18.58 -3.73 11.69
C THR A 87 18.23 -5.01 12.45
N GLY A 88 17.87 -6.07 11.70
CA GLY A 88 17.52 -7.38 12.26
C GLY A 88 16.05 -7.55 12.64
N GLN A 89 15.23 -6.50 12.53
CA GLN A 89 13.78 -6.58 12.69
C GLN A 89 13.07 -6.67 11.34
N ALA A 90 11.89 -7.29 11.34
CA ALA A 90 11.06 -7.43 10.17
C ALA A 90 9.58 -7.21 10.51
N TYR A 91 8.84 -6.64 9.57
CA TYR A 91 7.38 -6.69 9.64
C TYR A 91 6.90 -8.07 9.21
N VAL A 92 6.14 -8.75 10.06
CA VAL A 92 5.55 -10.05 9.75
C VAL A 92 4.03 -9.91 9.75
N VAL A 93 3.42 -10.45 8.71
CA VAL A 93 1.97 -10.53 8.57
C VAL A 93 1.51 -11.87 9.11
N TRP A 94 0.46 -11.84 9.92
CA TRP A 94 -0.14 -13.01 10.54
C TRP A 94 -1.60 -13.12 10.11
N LEU A 95 -2.01 -14.32 9.71
CA LEU A 95 -3.42 -14.68 9.62
C LEU A 95 -3.89 -15.13 11.00
N VAL A 96 -4.98 -14.54 11.48
CA VAL A 96 -5.49 -14.74 12.84
C VAL A 96 -6.76 -15.57 12.77
N ASN A 97 -6.83 -16.64 13.55
CA ASN A 97 -8.04 -17.42 13.78
C ASN A 97 -8.21 -17.61 15.29
N ARG A 98 -9.07 -16.80 15.92
CA ARG A 98 -9.20 -16.71 17.38
C ARG A 98 -7.83 -16.46 18.02
N ASP A 99 -7.31 -17.41 18.81
CA ASP A 99 -6.03 -17.30 19.51
C ASP A 99 -4.83 -17.82 18.69
N ARG A 100 -5.08 -18.33 17.48
CA ARG A 100 -4.06 -18.90 16.62
C ARG A 100 -3.56 -17.86 15.61
N TYR A 101 -2.24 -17.74 15.54
CA TYR A 101 -1.53 -16.91 14.58
C TYR A 101 -0.76 -17.82 13.61
N ILE A 102 -0.95 -17.59 12.31
CA ILE A 102 -0.18 -18.24 11.26
C ILE A 102 0.69 -17.20 10.58
N ASN A 103 2.00 -17.44 10.51
CA ASN A 103 2.91 -16.59 9.75
C ASN A 103 2.53 -16.64 8.26
N ALA A 104 2.08 -15.51 7.72
CA ALA A 104 1.63 -15.36 6.36
C ALA A 104 2.75 -14.87 5.42
N GLY A 105 3.84 -14.35 6.00
CA GLY A 105 5.00 -13.85 5.28
C GLY A 105 5.56 -12.55 5.87
N VAL A 106 6.72 -12.17 5.36
CA VAL A 106 7.36 -10.89 5.67
C VAL A 106 6.76 -9.82 4.78
N LEU A 107 6.35 -8.71 5.38
CA LEU A 107 5.92 -7.52 4.65
C LEU A 107 7.17 -6.70 4.26
N PRO A 108 7.53 -6.62 2.97
CA PRO A 108 8.53 -5.68 2.53
C PRO A 108 8.00 -4.26 2.72
N VAL A 109 8.81 -3.37 3.31
CA VAL A 109 8.46 -1.97 3.52
C VAL A 109 9.56 -1.10 2.92
N ASP A 110 9.16 -0.13 2.09
CA ASP A 110 10.07 0.80 1.44
C ASP A 110 10.52 1.94 2.37
N ASP A 111 11.43 2.77 1.86
CA ASP A 111 11.96 3.94 2.58
C ASP A 111 10.91 5.01 2.94
N GLN A 112 9.71 4.94 2.35
CA GLN A 112 8.58 5.81 2.60
C GLN A 112 7.58 5.20 3.59
N GLY A 113 7.87 4.02 4.14
CA GLY A 113 7.01 3.34 5.10
C GLY A 113 5.79 2.68 4.44
N ARG A 114 5.86 2.38 3.13
CA ARG A 114 4.81 1.69 2.38
C ARG A 114 5.18 0.22 2.22
N GLY A 115 4.20 -0.65 2.44
CA GLY A 115 4.36 -2.09 2.28
C GLY A 115 3.18 -2.70 1.53
N GLU A 116 3.51 -3.71 0.75
CA GLU A 116 2.55 -4.52 0.00
C GLU A 116 2.94 -5.99 0.12
N LEU A 117 1.98 -6.86 0.42
CA LEU A 117 2.20 -8.30 0.48
C LEU A 117 1.00 -9.05 -0.07
N TYR A 118 1.27 -9.87 -1.10
CA TYR A 118 0.32 -10.83 -1.65
C TYR A 118 0.41 -12.16 -0.89
N LEU A 119 -0.74 -12.70 -0.51
CA LEU A 119 -0.88 -13.88 0.32
C LEU A 119 -1.70 -14.95 -0.40
N THR A 120 -1.22 -16.19 -0.36
CA THR A 120 -1.95 -17.38 -0.82
C THR A 120 -1.90 -18.45 0.28
N PRO A 121 -2.73 -18.34 1.32
CA PRO A 121 -2.73 -19.30 2.41
C PRO A 121 -3.14 -20.70 1.95
N GLN A 122 -2.65 -21.71 2.67
CA GLN A 122 -3.06 -23.11 2.45
C GLN A 122 -4.48 -23.37 2.95
N GLU A 123 -4.88 -22.70 4.03
CA GLU A 123 -6.24 -22.73 4.55
C GLU A 123 -7.12 -21.70 3.85
N ALA A 124 -8.43 -21.97 3.79
CA ALA A 124 -9.38 -21.04 3.20
C ALA A 124 -9.42 -19.72 3.99
N LEU A 125 -9.40 -18.58 3.31
CA LEU A 125 -9.42 -17.25 3.95
C LEU A 125 -10.62 -17.03 4.87
N SER A 126 -11.73 -17.72 4.60
CA SER A 126 -12.95 -17.70 5.42
C SER A 126 -12.80 -18.35 6.80
N THR A 127 -11.71 -19.09 7.07
CA THR A 127 -11.44 -19.64 8.40
C THR A 127 -10.78 -18.64 9.34
N PHE A 128 -10.24 -17.55 8.81
CA PHE A 128 -9.56 -16.51 9.58
C PHE A 128 -10.52 -15.41 9.98
N THR A 129 -10.29 -14.89 11.18
CA THR A 129 -11.06 -13.78 11.78
C THR A 129 -10.33 -12.44 11.64
N GLY A 130 -9.07 -12.45 11.18
CA GLY A 130 -8.31 -11.22 11.06
C GLY A 130 -6.93 -11.38 10.45
N ILE A 131 -6.28 -10.24 10.29
CA ILE A 131 -4.86 -10.09 9.97
C ILE A 131 -4.23 -9.24 11.07
N ALA A 132 -3.02 -9.59 11.49
CA ALA A 132 -2.18 -8.77 12.35
C ALA A 132 -0.83 -8.52 11.68
N ILE A 133 -0.26 -7.35 11.91
CA ILE A 133 1.10 -7.00 11.48
C ILE A 133 1.88 -6.65 12.73
N THR A 134 3.04 -7.29 12.91
CA THR A 134 3.90 -7.11 14.08
C THR A 134 5.33 -6.84 13.66
N VAL A 135 6.11 -6.27 14.59
CA VAL A 135 7.56 -6.07 14.43
C VAL A 135 8.30 -7.20 15.13
N GLU A 136 8.80 -8.16 14.36
CA GLU A 136 9.41 -9.40 14.86
C GLU A 136 10.94 -9.34 14.85
N THR A 137 11.57 -10.11 15.75
CA THR A 137 13.01 -10.34 15.74
C THR A 137 13.34 -11.42 14.70
N GLY A 138 13.19 -11.07 13.42
CA GLY A 138 13.46 -11.94 12.27
C GLY A 138 12.21 -12.46 11.56
N ALA A 139 12.41 -12.91 10.31
CA ALA A 139 11.36 -13.25 9.36
C ALA A 139 10.60 -14.57 9.65
N LEU A 140 11.26 -15.53 10.32
CA LEU A 140 10.81 -16.91 10.44
C LEU A 140 10.16 -17.21 11.80
N ALA A 141 9.54 -16.20 12.42
CA ALA A 141 8.84 -16.39 13.69
C ALA A 141 7.69 -17.39 13.53
N SER A 142 7.60 -18.38 14.44
CA SER A 142 6.52 -19.37 14.49
C SER A 142 5.28 -18.88 15.22
N SER A 143 5.43 -17.84 16.04
CA SER A 143 4.36 -17.11 16.72
C SER A 143 4.80 -15.65 16.93
N PRO A 144 3.84 -14.71 17.05
CA PRO A 144 4.18 -13.32 17.33
C PRO A 144 4.95 -13.20 18.64
N ASN A 145 6.16 -12.63 18.58
CA ASN A 145 6.95 -12.22 19.75
C ASN A 145 7.20 -10.71 19.75
N GLY A 146 6.74 -10.03 18.69
CA GLY A 146 6.87 -8.61 18.45
C GLY A 146 5.69 -7.76 18.92
N GLN A 147 5.87 -6.44 18.83
CA GLN A 147 4.80 -5.49 19.09
C GLN A 147 3.85 -5.40 17.87
N PRO A 148 2.52 -5.46 18.06
CA PRO A 148 1.57 -5.24 16.99
C PRO A 148 1.55 -3.77 16.56
N VAL A 149 1.58 -3.53 15.25
CA VAL A 149 1.57 -2.20 14.62
C VAL A 149 0.28 -1.90 13.86
N ALA A 150 -0.40 -2.96 13.39
CA ALA A 150 -1.62 -2.84 12.61
C ALA A 150 -2.44 -4.14 12.69
N GLN A 151 -3.77 -4.02 12.60
CA GLN A 151 -4.69 -5.16 12.60
C GLN A 151 -5.86 -4.92 11.63
N ALA A 152 -6.47 -5.98 11.11
CA ALA A 152 -7.71 -5.91 10.33
C ALA A 152 -8.62 -7.08 10.69
N THR A 153 -9.93 -6.87 10.75
CA THR A 153 -10.91 -7.90 11.18
C THR A 153 -11.69 -8.47 10.00
N ILE A 154 -11.58 -9.78 9.76
CA ILE A 154 -12.29 -10.49 8.67
C ILE A 154 -13.67 -10.89 9.18
N GLY A 155 -14.72 -10.32 8.58
CA GLY A 155 -16.12 -10.64 8.86
C GLY A 155 -16.74 -9.80 9.98
N ARG A 156 -17.52 -8.80 9.57
CA ARG A 156 -18.65 -8.25 10.32
C ARG A 156 -19.84 -8.11 9.39
#